data_AF-A0A075G0B6-F1
#
_entry.id   AF-A0A075G0B6-F1
#
_cell.length_a   1.000
_cell.length_b   1.000
_cell.length_c   1.000
_cell.angle_alpha   90.00
_cell.angle_beta   90.00
_cell.angle_gamma   90.00
#
_symmetry.space_group_name_H-M   'P 1'
#
loop_
_entity.id
_entity.type
_entity.pdbx_description
1 polymer ?
#
loop_
_entity_poly.entity_id
_entity_poly.type
_entity_poly.pdbx_seq_one_letter_code
_entity_poly.pdbx_strand_id
1 'polypeptide(L)'
;MEIKELMQQLSAFKGVSGSSMVRDNVVKLDIDKNSSKEFFTKLRDDFGFEHCSLITAIDNQPEFELVYHFTSVNKSITVGSTDLSVMVEVHVFLERDTPTIESISDLWGGANWHEREAFDLMGIYFVGHPDLRRVLLPEGFAGHPLRKDYVYEIHEEEW
;
A
#
# COMPACT_ATOMS: atom_id res chain seq x y z
N MET A 1 -21.11 11.51 -2.86
CA MET A 1 -21.19 10.34 -3.75
C MET A 1 -21.42 9.11 -2.88
N GLU A 2 -22.29 8.17 -3.29
CA GLU A 2 -22.51 6.95 -2.51
C GLU A 2 -21.36 5.95 -2.66
N ILE A 3 -21.02 5.20 -1.62
CA ILE A 3 -19.91 4.23 -1.64
C ILE A 3 -20.07 3.14 -2.70
N LYS A 4 -21.31 2.75 -3.04
CA LYS A 4 -21.57 1.76 -4.10
C LYS A 4 -21.22 2.33 -5.48
N GLU A 5 -21.47 3.62 -5.69
CA GLU A 5 -21.09 4.32 -6.91
C GLU A 5 -19.57 4.47 -6.99
N LEU A 6 -18.91 4.82 -5.88
CA LEU A 6 -17.45 4.81 -5.78
C LEU A 6 -16.88 3.45 -6.20
N MET A 7 -17.35 2.35 -5.60
CA MET A 7 -16.86 1.01 -5.90
C MET A 7 -17.04 0.66 -7.38
N GLN A 8 -18.15 1.06 -7.99
CA GLN A 8 -18.38 0.84 -9.42
C GLN A 8 -17.39 1.64 -10.28
N GLN A 9 -17.10 2.89 -9.93
CA GLN A 9 -16.15 3.70 -10.67
C GLN A 9 -14.71 3.22 -10.50
N LEU A 10 -14.32 2.83 -9.28
CA LEU A 10 -12.99 2.30 -9.01
C LEU A 10 -12.78 0.93 -9.67
N SER A 11 -13.78 0.05 -9.69
CA SER A 11 -13.68 -1.26 -10.36
C SER A 11 -13.62 -1.17 -11.88
N ALA A 12 -14.12 -0.08 -12.48
CA ALA A 12 -14.00 0.19 -13.91
C ALA A 12 -12.61 0.75 -14.30
N PHE A 13 -11.74 1.06 -13.33
CA PHE A 13 -10.42 1.58 -13.61
C PHE A 13 -9.52 0.52 -14.25
N LYS A 14 -8.69 0.94 -15.21
CA LYS A 14 -7.78 0.05 -15.92
C LYS A 14 -6.80 -0.59 -14.93
N GLY A 15 -6.69 -1.92 -14.98
CA GLY A 15 -5.74 -2.65 -14.15
C GLY A 15 -6.29 -3.18 -12.84
N VAL A 16 -7.53 -2.81 -12.49
CA VAL A 16 -8.22 -3.40 -11.36
C VAL A 16 -8.69 -4.81 -11.73
N SER A 17 -8.24 -5.81 -10.98
CA SER A 17 -8.55 -7.23 -11.21
C SER A 17 -9.62 -7.76 -10.26
N GLY A 18 -9.77 -7.14 -9.09
CA GLY A 18 -10.73 -7.53 -8.06
C GLY A 18 -11.29 -6.34 -7.31
N SER A 19 -12.58 -6.39 -6.96
CA SER A 19 -13.22 -5.39 -6.11
C SER A 19 -14.25 -6.06 -5.20
N SER A 20 -14.24 -5.72 -3.91
CA SER A 20 -15.20 -6.25 -2.95
C SER A 20 -15.48 -5.27 -1.81
N MET A 21 -16.61 -5.43 -1.13
CA MET A 21 -16.91 -4.71 0.10
C MET A 21 -16.49 -5.55 1.30
N VAL A 22 -15.54 -5.06 2.10
CA VAL A 22 -15.08 -5.74 3.33
C VAL A 22 -15.99 -5.39 4.50
N ARG A 23 -16.43 -4.12 4.55
CA ARG A 23 -17.38 -3.56 5.52
C ARG A 23 -18.22 -2.51 4.80
N ASP A 24 -19.28 -2.04 5.46
CA ASP A 24 -20.17 -1.02 4.89
C ASP A 24 -19.45 0.26 4.45
N ASN A 25 -18.30 0.58 5.04
CA ASN A 25 -17.48 1.75 4.73
C ASN A 25 -16.08 1.43 4.15
N VAL A 26 -15.80 0.16 3.82
CA VAL A 26 -14.48 -0.28 3.35
C VAL A 26 -14.59 -1.02 2.02
N VAL A 27 -14.01 -0.44 0.98
CA VAL A 27 -13.87 -1.07 -0.34
C VAL A 27 -12.47 -1.66 -0.45
N LYS A 28 -12.38 -2.95 -0.78
CA LYS A 28 -11.12 -3.60 -1.13
C LYS A 28 -10.99 -3.71 -2.65
N LEU A 29 -9.79 -3.43 -3.16
CA LEU A 29 -9.45 -3.48 -4.57
C LEU A 29 -8.09 -4.15 -4.77
N ASP A 30 -7.97 -4.91 -5.84
CA ASP A 30 -6.70 -5.46 -6.31
C ASP A 30 -6.33 -4.76 -7.62
N ILE A 31 -5.12 -4.22 -7.72
CA ILE A 31 -4.66 -3.48 -8.90
C ILE A 31 -3.27 -3.91 -9.36
N ASP A 32 -3.06 -3.89 -10.67
CA ASP A 32 -1.76 -4.15 -11.26
C ASP A 32 -0.73 -3.03 -10.95
N LYS A 33 0.54 -3.41 -10.82
CA LYS A 33 1.62 -2.47 -10.46
C LYS A 33 1.81 -1.33 -11.48
N ASN A 34 1.56 -1.57 -12.77
CA ASN A 34 1.81 -0.61 -13.85
C ASN A 34 0.73 0.48 -13.92
N SER A 35 -0.49 0.17 -13.50
CA SER A 35 -1.63 1.11 -13.46
C SER A 35 -1.79 1.78 -12.09
N SER A 36 -1.03 1.32 -11.08
CA SER A 36 -1.17 1.75 -9.67
C SER A 36 -0.96 3.25 -9.46
N LYS A 37 0.08 3.85 -10.05
CA LYS A 37 0.39 5.28 -9.87
C LYS A 37 -0.70 6.19 -10.43
N GLU A 38 -1.23 5.87 -11.61
CA GLU A 38 -2.34 6.60 -12.22
C GLU A 38 -3.60 6.47 -11.35
N PHE A 39 -3.88 5.26 -10.86
CA PHE A 39 -5.01 5.00 -9.96
C PHE A 39 -4.92 5.84 -8.68
N PHE A 40 -3.77 5.83 -8.01
CA PHE A 40 -3.56 6.59 -6.79
C PHE A 40 -3.68 8.10 -7.02
N THR A 41 -3.22 8.59 -8.16
CA THR A 41 -3.36 10.00 -8.54
C THR A 41 -4.84 10.39 -8.65
N LYS A 42 -5.65 9.58 -9.37
CA LYS A 42 -7.10 9.83 -9.43
C LYS A 42 -7.79 9.66 -8.09
N LEU A 43 -7.37 8.69 -7.28
CA LEU A 43 -7.93 8.47 -5.94
C LEU A 43 -7.78 9.72 -5.07
N ARG A 44 -6.62 10.39 -5.13
CA ARG A 44 -6.39 11.66 -4.43
C ARG A 44 -7.17 12.81 -5.06
N ASP A 45 -7.00 13.00 -6.38
CA ASP A 45 -7.40 14.24 -7.06
C ASP A 45 -8.90 14.28 -7.40
N ASP A 46 -9.48 13.17 -7.84
CA ASP A 46 -10.87 13.09 -8.29
C ASP A 46 -11.82 12.65 -7.16
N PHE A 47 -11.35 11.74 -6.30
CA PHE A 47 -12.17 11.11 -5.26
C PHE A 47 -11.94 11.66 -3.85
N GLY A 48 -10.95 12.54 -3.66
CA GLY A 48 -10.75 13.25 -2.40
C GLY A 48 -10.23 12.38 -1.25
N PHE A 49 -9.45 11.33 -1.54
CA PHE A 49 -8.79 10.55 -0.51
C PHE A 49 -7.53 11.27 0.01
N GLU A 50 -7.73 12.06 1.06
CA GLU A 50 -6.71 12.96 1.62
C GLU A 50 -5.72 12.26 2.56
N HIS A 51 -6.12 11.14 3.17
CA HIS A 51 -5.32 10.49 4.20
C HIS A 51 -4.83 9.11 3.76
N CYS A 52 -3.51 8.96 3.64
CA CYS A 52 -2.85 7.65 3.54
C CYS A 52 -2.54 7.17 4.96
N SER A 53 -3.30 6.18 5.42
CA SER A 53 -3.25 5.70 6.82
C SER A 53 -2.17 4.65 7.03
N LEU A 54 -1.87 3.87 5.97
CA LEU A 54 -0.99 2.71 6.06
C LEU A 54 -0.50 2.31 4.66
N ILE A 55 0.78 1.94 4.60
CA ILE A 55 1.35 1.15 3.51
C ILE A 55 2.14 0.03 4.19
N THR A 56 1.79 -1.22 3.89
CA THR A 56 2.48 -2.39 4.45
C THR A 56 2.84 -3.37 3.36
N ALA A 57 3.88 -4.14 3.60
CA ALA A 57 4.40 -5.14 2.69
C ALA A 57 4.34 -6.52 3.36
N ILE A 58 3.85 -7.50 2.62
CA ILE A 58 3.63 -8.87 3.09
C ILE A 58 4.37 -9.82 2.13
N ASP A 59 5.14 -10.76 2.69
CA ASP A 59 5.74 -11.87 1.91
C ASP A 59 4.76 -13.04 1.89
N ASN A 60 3.93 -13.06 0.85
CA ASN A 60 2.85 -14.02 0.62
C ASN A 60 3.25 -14.98 -0.51
N GLN A 61 4.34 -15.73 -0.28
CA GLN A 61 5.00 -16.57 -1.29
C GLN A 61 4.01 -17.28 -2.22
N PRO A 62 4.19 -17.19 -3.55
CA PRO A 62 5.44 -16.84 -4.24
C PRO A 62 5.69 -15.34 -4.48
N GLU A 63 4.74 -14.46 -4.16
CA GLU A 63 4.80 -13.03 -4.49
C GLU A 63 4.88 -12.16 -3.23
N PHE A 64 5.31 -10.91 -3.40
CA PHE A 64 5.09 -9.89 -2.38
C PHE A 64 3.75 -9.21 -2.62
N GLU A 65 3.13 -8.78 -1.53
CA GLU A 65 1.86 -8.07 -1.54
C GLU A 65 2.03 -6.75 -0.80
N LEU A 66 1.73 -5.64 -1.47
CA LEU A 66 1.63 -4.33 -0.86
C LEU A 66 0.16 -4.02 -0.59
N VAL A 67 -0.13 -3.58 0.62
CA VAL A 67 -1.47 -3.16 1.03
C VAL A 67 -1.44 -1.69 1.43
N TYR A 68 -2.31 -0.90 0.81
CA TYR A 68 -2.44 0.53 1.04
C TYR A 68 -3.82 0.83 1.60
N HIS A 69 -3.88 1.65 2.65
CA HIS A 69 -5.15 2.17 3.16
C HIS A 69 -5.25 3.67 2.91
N PHE A 70 -6.28 4.06 2.18
CA PHE A 70 -6.62 5.47 1.96
C PHE A 70 -7.98 5.77 2.57
N THR A 71 -8.09 6.88 3.29
CA THR A 71 -9.32 7.30 3.94
C THR A 71 -9.75 8.67 3.41
N SER A 72 -11.02 8.78 3.04
CA SER A 72 -11.68 10.05 2.72
C SER A 72 -12.22 10.67 4.02
N VAL A 73 -11.62 11.77 4.47
CA VAL A 73 -11.98 12.44 5.74
C VAL A 73 -12.96 13.59 5.51
N ASN A 74 -12.94 14.23 4.33
CA ASN A 74 -13.82 15.33 3.96
C ASN A 74 -15.31 14.99 3.79
N LYS A 75 -15.73 13.75 4.04
CA LYS A 75 -17.11 13.25 3.87
C LYS A 75 -17.71 13.48 2.48
N SER A 76 -16.88 13.61 1.44
CA SER A 76 -17.33 13.68 0.05
C SER A 76 -18.05 12.40 -0.40
N ILE A 77 -17.74 11.28 0.27
CA ILE A 77 -18.30 9.95 0.04
C ILE A 77 -19.15 9.55 1.25
N THR A 78 -20.39 9.15 0.98
CA THR A 78 -21.40 8.78 1.97
C THR A 78 -21.64 7.28 1.99
N VAL A 79 -21.96 6.76 3.17
CA VAL A 79 -22.38 5.37 3.39
C VAL A 79 -23.82 5.40 3.87
N GLY A 80 -24.77 5.46 2.94
CA GLY A 80 -26.18 5.64 3.25
C GLY A 80 -26.41 6.86 4.16
N SER A 81 -27.12 6.66 5.28
CA SER A 81 -27.43 7.72 6.24
C SER A 81 -26.41 7.85 7.38
N THR A 82 -25.22 7.24 7.28
CA THR A 82 -24.23 7.20 8.37
C THR A 82 -23.13 8.24 8.19
N ASP A 83 -22.54 8.67 9.30
CA ASP A 83 -21.43 9.65 9.35
C ASP A 83 -20.03 9.00 9.26
N LEU A 84 -19.95 7.77 8.75
CA LEU A 84 -18.70 7.01 8.67
C LEU A 84 -17.78 7.56 7.58
N SER A 85 -16.48 7.61 7.87
CA SER A 85 -15.46 7.83 6.84
C SER A 85 -15.33 6.59 5.95
N VAL A 86 -15.11 6.82 4.66
CA VAL A 86 -14.90 5.74 3.69
C VAL A 86 -13.41 5.46 3.55
N MET A 87 -13.06 4.18 3.60
CA MET A 87 -11.70 3.68 3.39
C MET A 87 -11.65 2.81 2.13
N VAL A 88 -10.56 2.95 1.38
CA VAL A 88 -10.21 2.07 0.28
C VAL A 88 -8.93 1.32 0.66
N GLU A 89 -9.01 0.01 0.64
CA GLU A 89 -7.91 -0.93 0.83
C GLU A 89 -7.46 -1.42 -0.54
N VAL A 90 -6.23 -1.11 -0.93
CA VAL A 90 -5.68 -1.42 -2.26
C VAL A 90 -4.56 -2.43 -2.12
N HIS A 91 -4.66 -3.53 -2.84
CA HIS A 91 -3.66 -4.59 -2.91
C HIS A 91 -2.90 -4.52 -4.23
N VAL A 92 -1.58 -4.59 -4.16
CA VAL A 92 -0.70 -4.68 -5.33
C VAL A 92 0.25 -5.85 -5.15
N PHE A 93 0.23 -6.78 -6.11
CA PHE A 93 1.11 -7.95 -6.12
C PHE A 93 2.38 -7.65 -6.91
N LEU A 94 3.52 -8.04 -6.35
CA LEU A 94 4.85 -7.80 -6.92
C LEU A 94 5.65 -9.11 -7.04
N GLU A 95 6.35 -9.24 -8.16
CA GLU A 95 7.28 -10.34 -8.41
C GLU A 95 8.45 -10.28 -7.42
N ARG A 96 8.86 -11.45 -6.92
CA ARG A 96 9.88 -11.58 -5.88
C ARG A 96 11.31 -11.26 -6.35
N ASP A 97 11.60 -11.50 -7.62
CA ASP A 97 12.92 -11.28 -8.22
C ASP A 97 13.21 -9.78 -8.43
N THR A 98 12.17 -9.00 -8.76
CA THR A 98 12.28 -7.56 -9.03
C THR A 98 11.14 -6.78 -8.37
N PRO A 99 11.07 -6.75 -7.02
CA PRO A 99 9.97 -6.13 -6.30
C PRO A 99 10.08 -4.60 -6.38
N THR A 100 9.45 -4.04 -7.40
CA THR A 100 9.56 -2.63 -7.78
C THR A 100 8.17 -2.05 -8.03
N ILE A 101 7.96 -0.81 -7.60
CA ILE A 101 6.73 -0.05 -7.81
C ILE A 101 7.04 1.45 -7.82
N GLU A 102 6.18 2.27 -8.43
CA GLU A 102 6.29 3.72 -8.37
C GLU A 102 5.92 4.24 -6.97
N SER A 103 6.72 5.16 -6.45
CA SER A 103 6.45 5.84 -5.18
C SER A 103 5.22 6.74 -5.28
N ILE A 104 4.49 6.86 -4.18
CA ILE A 104 3.38 7.80 -3.98
C ILE A 104 3.68 8.86 -2.91
N SER A 105 4.95 9.02 -2.53
CA SER A 105 5.40 10.02 -1.54
C SER A 105 5.19 11.48 -1.99
N ASP A 106 5.14 11.73 -3.28
CA ASP A 106 4.72 12.99 -3.92
C ASP A 106 3.20 13.21 -3.84
N LEU A 107 2.42 12.14 -3.70
CA LEU A 107 0.97 12.19 -3.57
C LEU A 107 0.53 12.43 -2.13
N TRP A 108 1.08 11.65 -1.20
CA TRP A 108 0.86 11.79 0.25
C TRP A 108 2.19 11.80 0.99
N GLY A 109 2.50 12.89 1.69
CA GLY A 109 3.77 13.00 2.43
C GLY A 109 3.98 11.91 3.50
N GLY A 110 2.90 11.35 4.05
CA GLY A 110 2.96 10.22 4.98
C GLY A 110 3.52 8.94 4.37
N ALA A 111 3.38 8.74 3.05
CA ALA A 111 3.88 7.56 2.37
C ALA A 111 5.41 7.46 2.41
N ASN A 112 6.13 8.58 2.54
CA ASN A 112 7.60 8.59 2.58
C ASN A 112 8.17 7.62 3.64
N TRP A 113 7.64 7.66 4.86
CA TRP A 113 8.13 6.80 5.93
C TRP A 113 7.75 5.33 5.72
N HIS A 114 6.53 5.06 5.27
CA HIS A 114 6.07 3.69 5.05
C HIS A 114 6.78 3.01 3.88
N GLU A 115 7.03 3.74 2.78
CA GLU A 115 7.78 3.22 1.63
C GLU A 115 9.23 2.90 2.02
N ARG A 116 9.86 3.73 2.86
CA ARG A 116 11.20 3.46 3.40
C ARG A 116 11.22 2.26 4.35
N GLU A 117 10.20 2.08 5.18
CA GLU A 117 10.06 0.91 6.05
C GLU A 117 9.94 -0.38 5.22
N ALA A 118 9.07 -0.38 4.20
CA ALA A 118 8.93 -1.51 3.29
C ALA A 118 10.23 -1.79 2.49
N PHE A 119 10.96 -0.76 2.08
CA PHE A 119 12.27 -0.92 1.48
C PHE A 119 13.28 -1.54 2.46
N ASP A 120 13.35 -1.05 3.69
CA ASP A 120 14.35 -1.51 4.65
C ASP A 120 14.09 -2.96 5.11
N LEU A 121 12.85 -3.28 5.47
CA LEU A 121 12.49 -4.55 6.08
C LEU A 121 12.12 -5.64 5.07
N MET A 122 11.59 -5.27 3.90
CA MET A 122 11.09 -6.19 2.87
C MET A 122 11.84 -6.06 1.55
N GLY A 123 12.69 -5.05 1.35
CA GLY A 123 13.49 -4.88 0.14
C GLY A 123 12.70 -4.58 -1.11
N ILE A 124 11.54 -3.93 -0.96
CA ILE A 124 10.72 -3.43 -2.07
C ILE A 124 11.28 -2.08 -2.50
N TYR A 125 11.53 -1.90 -3.79
CA TYR A 125 12.13 -0.68 -4.32
C TYR A 125 11.05 0.27 -4.88
N PHE A 126 10.99 1.48 -4.31
CA PHE A 126 10.03 2.51 -4.71
C PHE A 126 10.68 3.52 -5.66
N VAL A 127 10.35 3.43 -6.94
CA VAL A 127 10.89 4.27 -8.00
C VAL A 127 10.35 5.71 -7.86
N GLY A 128 11.25 6.69 -7.91
CA GLY A 128 10.90 8.11 -7.76
C GLY A 128 10.75 8.59 -6.31
N HIS A 129 11.02 7.75 -5.32
CA HIS A 129 11.03 8.16 -3.92
C HIS A 129 12.15 9.19 -3.64
N PRO A 130 11.88 10.30 -2.93
CA PRO A 130 12.84 11.40 -2.76
C PRO A 130 14.07 11.02 -1.92
N ASP A 131 13.92 10.13 -0.93
CA ASP A 131 15.02 9.66 -0.08
C ASP A 131 14.82 8.19 0.34
N LEU A 132 15.15 7.24 -0.55
CA LEU A 132 14.97 5.81 -0.29
C LEU A 132 16.19 5.21 0.45
N ARG A 133 16.42 5.67 1.67
CA ARG A 133 17.43 5.09 2.58
C ARG A 133 16.77 4.27 3.68
N ARG A 134 17.51 3.27 4.19
CA ARG A 134 17.14 2.47 5.37
C ARG A 134 16.78 3.38 6.55
N VAL A 135 15.91 2.90 7.45
CA VAL A 135 15.33 3.70 8.52
C VAL A 135 15.29 3.00 9.87
N LEU A 136 15.06 1.69 9.90
CA LEU A 136 14.99 0.89 11.12
C LEU A 136 16.25 0.07 11.35
N LEU A 137 16.84 -0.48 10.28
CA LEU A 137 17.97 -1.38 10.40
C LEU A 137 19.29 -0.61 10.57
N PRO A 138 20.24 -1.14 11.37
CA PRO A 138 21.56 -0.56 11.51
C PRO A 138 22.28 -0.44 10.16
N GLU A 139 23.20 0.53 10.09
CA GLU A 139 24.06 0.68 8.92
C GLU A 139 24.87 -0.60 8.68
N GLY A 140 24.89 -1.08 7.44
CA GLY A 140 25.58 -2.32 7.05
C GLY A 140 24.79 -3.61 7.34
N PHE A 141 23.56 -3.54 7.85
CA PHE A 141 22.71 -4.74 8.02
C PHE A 141 22.50 -5.45 6.68
N ALA A 142 22.79 -6.75 6.65
CA ALA A 142 22.67 -7.57 5.46
C ALA A 142 21.23 -8.11 5.31
N GLY A 143 20.60 -7.85 4.17
CA GLY A 143 19.28 -8.40 3.84
C GLY A 143 18.09 -7.62 4.40
N HIS A 144 16.96 -8.35 4.53
CA HIS A 144 15.61 -7.84 4.78
C HIS A 144 14.87 -8.83 5.71
N PRO A 145 14.82 -8.57 7.03
CA PRO A 145 14.47 -9.57 8.05
C PRO A 145 13.01 -10.01 8.03
N LEU A 146 12.09 -9.20 7.50
CA LEU A 146 10.68 -9.56 7.46
C LEU A 146 10.32 -10.50 6.29
N ARG A 147 11.26 -10.78 5.38
CA ARG A 147 11.09 -11.81 4.35
C ARG A 147 11.11 -13.20 4.98
N LYS A 148 10.27 -14.11 4.47
CA LYS A 148 10.14 -15.48 4.98
C LYS A 148 11.34 -16.37 4.67
N ASP A 149 12.16 -16.00 3.69
CA ASP A 149 13.43 -16.68 3.35
C ASP A 149 14.64 -16.12 4.12
N TYR A 150 14.45 -15.10 4.95
CA TYR A 150 15.53 -14.58 5.79
C TYR A 150 15.88 -15.58 6.89
N VAL A 151 17.13 -16.02 6.92
CA VAL A 151 17.65 -16.92 7.95
C VAL A 151 18.20 -16.09 9.10
N TYR A 152 17.58 -16.21 10.27
CA TYR A 152 18.09 -15.60 11.49
C TYR A 152 19.25 -16.43 12.03
N GLU A 153 20.39 -15.79 12.27
CA GLU A 153 21.44 -16.38 13.10
C GLU A 153 20.96 -16.36 14.56
N ILE A 154 20.59 -17.53 15.08
CA ILE A 154 20.29 -17.69 16.50
C ILE A 154 21.64 -17.78 17.21
N HIS A 155 22.01 -16.71 17.92
CA HIS A 155 23.07 -16.81 18.91
C HIS A 155 22.52 -17.57 20.11
N GLU A 156 22.92 -18.83 20.28
CA GLU A 156 22.69 -19.54 21.55
C GLU A 156 23.52 -18.83 22.62
N GLU A 157 22.86 -18.10 23.52
CA GLU A 157 23.51 -17.58 24.72
C GLU A 157 23.86 -18.79 25.61
N GLU A 158 25.14 -19.07 25.77
CA GLU A 158 25.62 -20.00 26.79
C GLU A 158 25.47 -19.32 28.16
N TRP A 159 24.32 -19.55 28.80
CA TRP A 159 24.09 -19.24 30.22
C TRP A 159 24.71 -20.29 31.14
#